data_AF-A0A6B2RS56-F1
#
_entry.id   AF-A0A6B2RS56-F1
#
_cell.length_a   1.000
_cell.length_b   1.000
_cell.length_c   1.000
_cell.angle_alpha   90.00
_cell.angle_beta   90.00
_cell.angle_gamma   90.00
#
_symmetry.space_group_name_H-M   'P 1'
#
loop_
_entity.id
_entity.type
_entity.pdbx_description
1 polymer ?
#
loop_
_entity_poly.entity_id
_entity_poly.type
_entity_poly.pdbx_seq_one_letter_code
_entity_poly.pdbx_strand_id
1 'polypeptide(L)'
;MSLPAFPSVTTGHAMPSAQGVAAWVQAAWLMLAEGRAYVEDLEGGEEQPQMQQAVKLRFLEQLLDIDLRLAGRVPVDDAHCLAVALEYGMTEVLGASGTDLVEVFGLEEEFGGDECQVGSVYPLWERLLAAFPGELPDRLVAEGQRDMLLTLRTWAELARRAGLDIGFLAPFMKAA
;
A
#
# COMPACT_ATOMS: atom_id res chain seq x y z
N MET A 1 -6.51 16.36 9.41
CA MET A 1 -6.37 15.60 10.67
C MET A 1 -5.23 14.59 10.51
N SER A 2 -4.41 14.25 11.53
CA SER A 2 -3.34 13.25 11.35
C SER A 2 -3.88 11.84 11.64
N LEU A 3 -4.23 11.11 10.58
CA LEU A 3 -4.72 9.74 10.65
C LEU A 3 -3.57 8.79 11.03
N PRO A 4 -3.70 7.91 12.03
CA PRO A 4 -2.58 7.06 12.47
C PRO A 4 -2.18 6.06 11.37
N ALA A 5 -0.89 5.98 11.07
CA ALA A 5 -0.31 5.02 10.13
C ALA A 5 0.09 3.74 10.87
N PHE A 6 -0.21 2.58 10.29
CA PHE A 6 0.07 1.27 10.86
C PHE A 6 -0.40 1.04 12.32
N PRO A 7 -1.60 1.52 12.73
CA PRO A 7 -1.97 1.54 14.15
C PRO A 7 -2.02 0.13 14.74
N SER A 8 -2.63 -0.82 14.03
CA SER A 8 -2.81 -2.20 14.52
C SER A 8 -1.53 -3.02 14.47
N VAL A 9 -0.64 -2.77 13.51
CA VAL A 9 0.66 -3.43 13.42
C VAL A 9 1.57 -3.03 14.58
N THR A 10 1.47 -1.79 15.05
CA THR A 10 2.24 -1.32 16.23
C THR A 10 1.67 -1.82 17.57
N THR A 11 0.37 -2.09 17.64
CA THR A 11 -0.28 -2.60 18.87
C THR A 11 -0.31 -4.14 18.95
N GLY A 12 -0.13 -4.82 17.82
CA GLY A 12 -0.14 -6.26 17.69
C GLY A 12 -1.55 -6.86 17.68
N HIS A 13 -1.80 -7.80 16.76
CA HIS A 13 -2.99 -8.64 16.78
C HIS A 13 -2.60 -10.10 16.48
N ALA A 14 -3.34 -11.05 17.04
CA ALA A 14 -2.98 -12.47 16.99
C ALA A 14 -3.22 -13.06 15.59
N MET A 15 -2.16 -13.56 14.96
CA MET A 15 -2.20 -14.25 13.68
C MET A 15 -1.25 -15.47 13.71
N PRO A 16 -1.56 -16.56 12.99
CA PRO A 16 -0.59 -17.63 12.75
C PRO A 16 0.72 -17.07 12.19
N SER A 17 1.87 -17.46 12.77
CA SER A 17 3.18 -16.87 12.43
C SER A 17 3.51 -16.90 10.94
N ALA A 18 3.23 -18.01 10.26
CA ALA A 18 3.39 -18.12 8.81
C ALA A 18 2.54 -17.07 8.07
N GLN A 19 1.26 -16.96 8.40
CA GLN A 19 0.37 -16.00 7.77
C GLN A 19 0.83 -14.56 8.02
N GLY A 20 1.25 -14.23 9.24
CA GLY A 20 1.74 -12.89 9.58
C GLY A 20 3.01 -12.52 8.82
N VAL A 21 3.96 -13.45 8.70
CA VAL A 21 5.17 -13.24 7.90
C VAL A 21 4.84 -13.07 6.41
N ALA A 22 3.95 -13.89 5.86
CA ALA A 22 3.53 -13.75 4.46
C ALA A 22 2.85 -12.40 4.20
N ALA A 23 1.90 -12.01 5.06
CA ALA A 23 1.19 -10.74 4.96
C ALA A 23 2.13 -9.54 5.04
N TRP A 24 3.07 -9.54 6.00
CA TRP A 24 4.05 -8.46 6.14
C TRP A 24 4.98 -8.36 4.92
N VAL A 25 5.48 -9.50 4.42
CA VAL A 25 6.36 -9.52 3.23
C VAL A 25 5.61 -9.06 1.97
N GLN A 26 4.35 -9.45 1.81
CA GLN A 26 3.49 -8.97 0.71
C GLN A 26 3.24 -7.47 0.83
N ALA A 27 2.88 -6.97 2.01
CA ALA A 27 2.67 -5.55 2.26
C ALA A 27 3.93 -4.74 1.94
N ALA A 28 5.10 -5.20 2.39
CA ALA A 28 6.38 -4.56 2.11
C ALA A 28 6.67 -4.49 0.60
N TRP A 29 6.41 -5.58 -0.13
CA TRP A 29 6.58 -5.61 -1.59
C TRP A 29 5.61 -4.65 -2.29
N LEU A 30 4.32 -4.68 -1.95
CA LEU A 30 3.29 -3.86 -2.56
C LEU A 30 3.54 -2.36 -2.32
N MET A 31 3.96 -2.00 -1.11
CA MET A 31 4.38 -0.63 -0.79
C MET A 31 5.57 -0.21 -1.68
N LEU A 32 6.60 -1.04 -1.76
CA LEU A 32 7.86 -0.68 -2.41
C LEU A 32 7.82 -0.72 -3.95
N ALA A 33 7.10 -1.68 -4.53
CA ALA A 33 7.05 -1.87 -5.97
C ALA A 33 5.93 -1.08 -6.63
N GLU A 34 4.71 -1.19 -6.11
CA GLU A 34 3.51 -0.69 -6.78
C GLU A 34 3.09 0.67 -6.20
N GLY A 35 3.11 0.83 -4.87
CA GLY A 35 2.77 2.09 -4.20
C GLY A 35 3.63 3.26 -4.67
N ARG A 36 4.93 3.03 -4.89
CA ARG A 36 5.84 4.05 -5.43
C ARG A 36 5.50 4.47 -6.86
N ALA A 37 5.19 3.51 -7.74
CA ALA A 37 4.85 3.79 -9.13
C ALA A 37 3.60 4.67 -9.25
N TYR A 38 2.57 4.39 -8.43
CA TYR A 38 1.38 5.22 -8.40
C TYR A 38 1.67 6.67 -7.97
N VAL A 39 2.53 6.88 -6.97
CA VAL A 39 2.88 8.23 -6.53
C VAL A 39 3.66 8.99 -7.61
N GLU A 40 4.58 8.33 -8.32
CA GLU A 40 5.29 8.92 -9.45
C GLU A 40 4.36 9.29 -10.61
N ASP A 41 3.39 8.44 -10.93
CA ASP A 41 2.39 8.73 -11.95
C ASP A 41 1.49 9.91 -11.56
N LEU A 42 1.18 10.07 -10.27
CA LEU A 42 0.45 11.25 -9.78
C LEU A 42 1.29 12.53 -9.93
N GLU A 43 2.57 12.50 -9.60
CA GLU A 43 3.48 13.64 -9.73
C GLU A 43 3.72 14.04 -11.20
N GLY A 44 3.90 13.07 -12.09
CA GLY A 44 4.11 13.32 -13.52
C GLY A 44 2.84 13.65 -14.31
N GLY A 45 1.67 13.48 -13.69
CA GLY A 45 0.37 13.53 -14.35
C GLY A 45 -0.35 14.88 -14.37
N GLU A 46 0.29 15.99 -13.97
CA GLU A 46 -0.38 17.30 -13.76
C GLU A 46 -1.14 17.80 -15.00
N GLU A 47 -0.67 17.49 -16.21
CA GLU A 47 -1.34 17.86 -17.47
C GLU A 47 -2.47 16.90 -17.86
N GLN A 48 -2.71 15.84 -17.08
CA GLN A 48 -3.71 14.78 -17.34
C GLN A 48 -4.55 14.49 -16.07
N PRO A 49 -5.45 15.40 -15.66
CA PRO A 49 -6.24 15.28 -14.42
C PRO A 49 -7.05 13.99 -14.32
N GLN A 50 -7.62 13.53 -15.44
CA GLN A 50 -8.41 12.31 -15.51
C GLN A 50 -7.55 11.05 -15.27
N MET A 51 -6.31 11.06 -15.76
CA MET A 51 -5.34 10.00 -15.47
C MET A 51 -4.99 10.01 -13.98
N GLN A 52 -4.73 11.19 -13.41
CA GLN A 52 -4.45 11.33 -11.98
C GLN A 52 -5.62 10.83 -11.12
N GLN A 53 -6.87 11.13 -11.49
CA GLN A 53 -8.05 10.60 -10.79
C GLN A 53 -8.07 9.07 -10.81
N ALA A 54 -7.79 8.44 -11.95
CA ALA A 54 -7.75 6.97 -12.05
C ALA A 54 -6.60 6.37 -11.21
N VAL A 55 -5.40 6.94 -11.30
CA VAL A 55 -4.22 6.51 -10.52
C VAL A 55 -4.48 6.67 -9.02
N LYS A 56 -5.10 7.77 -8.60
CA LYS A 56 -5.47 8.05 -7.21
C LYS A 56 -6.43 7.00 -6.65
N LEU A 57 -7.42 6.57 -7.45
CA LEU A 57 -8.32 5.47 -7.09
C LEU A 57 -7.58 4.13 -7.00
N ARG A 58 -6.74 3.79 -7.98
CA ARG A 58 -5.94 2.55 -7.93
C ARG A 58 -4.99 2.51 -6.75
N PHE A 59 -4.42 3.64 -6.38
CA PHE A 59 -3.59 3.75 -5.19
C PHE A 59 -4.40 3.50 -3.91
N LEU A 60 -5.61 4.06 -3.78
CA LEU A 60 -6.51 3.78 -2.65
C LEU A 60 -6.87 2.28 -2.56
N GLU A 61 -7.20 1.65 -3.69
CA GLU A 61 -7.50 0.22 -3.78
C GLU A 61 -6.30 -0.64 -3.38
N GLN A 62 -5.09 -0.23 -3.77
CA GLN A 62 -3.85 -0.89 -3.38
C GLN A 62 -3.63 -0.82 -1.86
N LEU A 63 -3.88 0.34 -1.24
CA LEU A 63 -3.79 0.49 0.21
C LEU A 63 -4.82 -0.40 0.92
N LEU A 64 -6.02 -0.58 0.36
CA LEU A 64 -7.00 -1.52 0.90
C LEU A 64 -6.52 -2.98 0.78
N ASP A 65 -5.94 -3.39 -0.35
CA ASP A 65 -5.38 -4.74 -0.48
C ASP A 65 -4.34 -5.01 0.61
N ILE A 66 -3.43 -4.04 0.81
CA ILE A 66 -2.42 -4.12 1.88
C ILE A 66 -3.10 -4.19 3.26
N ASP A 67 -4.13 -3.38 3.52
CA ASP A 67 -4.90 -3.37 4.76
C ASP A 67 -5.53 -4.74 5.06
N LEU A 68 -6.23 -5.31 4.09
CA LEU A 68 -6.87 -6.61 4.22
C LEU A 68 -5.86 -7.72 4.47
N ARG A 69 -4.72 -7.72 3.76
CA ARG A 69 -3.65 -8.71 3.95
C ARG A 69 -3.05 -8.63 5.35
N LEU A 70 -2.72 -7.43 5.81
CA LEU A 70 -2.20 -7.21 7.16
C LEU A 70 -3.20 -7.64 8.23
N ALA A 71 -4.50 -7.48 7.99
CA ALA A 71 -5.56 -7.96 8.87
C ALA A 71 -5.73 -9.50 8.83
N GLY A 72 -5.00 -10.21 7.95
CA GLY A 72 -5.15 -11.64 7.71
C GLY A 72 -6.44 -12.01 6.96
N ARG A 73 -7.04 -11.04 6.26
CA ARG A 73 -8.25 -11.22 5.45
C ARG A 73 -7.89 -11.55 4.01
N VAL A 74 -8.86 -12.10 3.28
CA VAL A 74 -8.74 -12.32 1.85
C VAL A 74 -9.00 -10.98 1.14
N PRO A 75 -8.13 -10.54 0.22
CA PRO A 75 -8.40 -9.38 -0.62
C PRO A 75 -9.71 -9.52 -1.37
N VAL A 76 -10.44 -8.41 -1.51
CA VAL A 76 -11.66 -8.36 -2.29
C VAL A 76 -11.33 -8.20 -3.78
N ASP A 77 -12.28 -8.57 -4.64
CA ASP A 77 -12.15 -8.35 -6.07
C ASP A 77 -12.11 -6.85 -6.40
N ASP A 78 -11.36 -6.46 -7.43
CA ASP A 78 -11.21 -5.07 -7.90
C ASP A 78 -12.56 -4.36 -8.05
N ALA A 79 -13.61 -5.07 -8.49
CA ALA A 79 -14.96 -4.50 -8.64
C ALA A 79 -15.60 -4.03 -7.32
N HIS A 80 -15.04 -4.42 -6.17
CA HIS A 80 -15.58 -4.15 -4.84
C HIS A 80 -14.63 -3.36 -3.92
N CYS A 81 -13.35 -3.20 -4.30
CA CYS A 81 -12.34 -2.54 -3.47
C CYS A 81 -12.80 -1.16 -2.98
N LEU A 82 -13.16 -0.25 -3.88
CA LEU A 82 -13.58 1.10 -3.50
C LEU A 82 -14.80 1.10 -2.56
N ALA A 83 -15.82 0.29 -2.87
CA ALA A 83 -17.03 0.21 -2.04
C ALA A 83 -16.71 -0.28 -0.61
N VAL A 84 -15.83 -1.28 -0.49
CA VAL A 84 -15.42 -1.82 0.81
C VAL A 84 -14.59 -0.80 1.59
N ALA A 85 -13.66 -0.10 0.95
CA ALA A 85 -12.87 0.95 1.60
C ALA A 85 -13.76 2.07 2.13
N LEU A 86 -14.76 2.51 1.35
CA LEU A 86 -15.64 3.60 1.76
C LEU A 86 -16.66 3.19 2.83
N GLU A 87 -17.15 1.95 2.82
CA GLU A 87 -18.10 1.49 3.84
C GLU A 87 -17.42 1.20 5.18
N TYR A 88 -16.25 0.55 5.15
CA TYR A 88 -15.61 0.02 6.35
C TYR A 88 -14.36 0.76 6.80
N GLY A 89 -13.82 1.66 5.96
CA GLY A 89 -12.55 2.32 6.21
C GLY A 89 -11.37 1.36 6.17
N MET A 90 -10.28 1.77 6.81
CA MET A 90 -9.04 1.01 6.98
C MET A 90 -8.67 0.98 8.45
N THR A 91 -7.95 -0.08 8.86
CA THR A 91 -7.58 -0.29 10.27
C THR A 91 -6.16 -0.77 10.48
N GLU A 92 -5.52 -1.31 9.45
CA GLU A 92 -4.16 -1.82 9.49
C GLU A 92 -3.17 -0.85 8.87
N VAL A 93 -3.43 -0.33 7.67
CA VAL A 93 -2.52 0.61 6.98
C VAL A 93 -2.71 2.02 7.50
N LEU A 94 -3.97 2.44 7.64
CA LEU A 94 -4.37 3.76 8.06
C LEU A 94 -5.59 3.63 8.96
N GLY A 95 -5.58 4.19 10.17
CA GLY A 95 -6.78 4.26 10.99
C GLY A 95 -7.72 5.35 10.47
N ALA A 96 -8.50 5.03 9.44
CA ALA A 96 -9.33 5.97 8.70
C ALA A 96 -10.73 5.40 8.47
N SER A 97 -11.76 6.22 8.67
CA SER A 97 -13.12 5.93 8.23
C SER A 97 -13.26 6.16 6.72
N GLY A 98 -14.37 5.71 6.13
CA GLY A 98 -14.71 6.02 4.75
C GLY A 98 -14.72 7.52 4.44
N THR A 99 -15.26 8.33 5.36
CA THR A 99 -15.27 9.80 5.22
C THR A 99 -13.86 10.38 5.20
N ASP A 100 -12.97 9.87 6.06
CA ASP A 100 -11.56 10.30 6.05
C ASP A 100 -10.89 9.95 4.71
N LEU A 101 -11.21 8.79 4.13
CA LEU A 101 -10.69 8.39 2.81
C LEU A 101 -11.23 9.29 1.68
N VAL A 102 -12.52 9.66 1.72
CA VAL A 102 -13.10 10.63 0.78
C VAL A 102 -12.37 11.97 0.83
N GLU A 103 -12.10 12.49 2.03
CA GLU A 103 -11.37 13.75 2.22
C GLU A 103 -9.92 13.64 1.71
N VAL A 104 -9.19 12.61 2.14
CA VAL A 104 -7.78 12.43 1.81
C VAL A 104 -7.55 12.20 0.32
N PHE A 105 -8.43 11.46 -0.35
CA PHE A 105 -8.33 11.16 -1.77
C PHE A 105 -9.15 12.10 -2.65
N GLY A 106 -9.77 13.15 -2.09
CA GLY A 106 -10.55 14.12 -2.86
C GLY A 106 -11.64 13.47 -3.70
N LEU A 107 -12.37 12.50 -3.14
CA LEU A 107 -13.37 11.71 -3.90
C LEU A 107 -14.69 12.44 -4.12
N GLU A 108 -14.83 13.67 -3.62
CA GLU A 108 -15.97 14.54 -3.89
C GLU A 108 -15.86 15.27 -5.23
N GLU A 109 -14.71 15.18 -5.88
CA GLU A 109 -14.47 15.74 -7.21
C GLU A 109 -15.37 15.12 -8.28
N GLU A 110 -15.72 15.91 -9.29
CA GLU A 110 -16.38 15.39 -10.47
C GLU A 110 -15.43 14.45 -11.22
N PHE A 111 -15.83 13.17 -11.33
CA PHE A 111 -15.07 12.18 -12.07
C PHE A 111 -15.07 12.50 -13.57
N GLY A 112 -13.88 12.60 -14.16
CA GLY A 112 -13.70 13.03 -15.54
C GLY A 112 -13.52 14.55 -15.71
N GLY A 113 -13.49 15.31 -14.61
CA GLY A 113 -13.24 16.76 -14.64
C GLY A 113 -11.83 17.15 -15.09
N ASP A 114 -11.63 18.46 -15.23
CA ASP A 114 -10.37 19.06 -15.68
C ASP A 114 -9.40 19.37 -14.52
N GLU A 115 -9.72 18.95 -13.30
CA GLU A 115 -8.91 19.16 -12.10
C GLU A 115 -8.87 17.88 -11.25
N CYS A 116 -7.76 17.64 -10.55
CA CYS A 116 -7.59 16.52 -9.63
C CYS A 116 -6.76 16.98 -8.43
N GLN A 117 -7.29 16.84 -7.21
CA GLN A 117 -6.54 17.14 -6.00
C GLN A 117 -5.72 15.90 -5.60
N VAL A 118 -4.41 16.08 -5.56
CA VAL A 118 -3.43 15.06 -5.14
C VAL A 118 -2.58 15.49 -3.95
N GLY A 119 -2.71 16.74 -3.50
CA GLY A 119 -1.80 17.38 -2.53
C GLY A 119 -1.75 16.71 -1.15
N SER A 120 -2.79 15.97 -0.77
CA SER A 120 -2.87 15.17 0.46
C SER A 120 -2.28 13.76 0.32
N VAL A 121 -2.20 13.23 -0.91
CA VAL A 121 -1.78 11.85 -1.19
C VAL A 121 -0.28 11.67 -0.98
N TYR A 122 0.54 12.60 -1.47
CA TYR A 122 2.00 12.53 -1.30
C TYR A 122 2.43 12.61 0.18
N PRO A 123 1.97 13.58 0.99
CA PRO A 123 2.27 13.59 2.42
C PRO A 123 1.76 12.36 3.17
N LEU A 124 0.64 11.76 2.75
CA LEU A 124 0.18 10.50 3.29
C LEU A 124 1.19 9.38 2.99
N TRP A 125 1.63 9.27 1.74
CA TRP A 125 2.56 8.24 1.32
C TRP A 125 3.88 8.28 2.09
N GLU A 126 4.50 9.46 2.19
CA GLU A 126 5.75 9.64 2.95
C GLU A 126 5.58 9.26 4.43
N ARG A 127 4.40 9.56 5.02
CA ARG A 127 4.08 9.16 6.39
C ARG A 127 3.90 7.65 6.53
N LEU A 128 3.30 6.99 5.55
CA LEU A 128 3.18 5.53 5.54
C LEU A 128 4.57 4.88 5.43
N LEU A 129 5.42 5.35 4.51
CA LEU A 129 6.80 4.84 4.39
C LEU A 129 7.58 5.01 5.69
N ALA A 130 7.53 6.19 6.30
CA ALA A 130 8.25 6.47 7.55
C ALA A 130 7.72 5.65 8.75
N ALA A 131 6.44 5.28 8.74
CA ALA A 131 5.80 4.50 9.79
C ALA A 131 5.83 2.98 9.53
N PHE A 132 6.26 2.55 8.34
CA PHE A 132 6.27 1.13 8.00
C PHE A 132 7.19 0.36 8.96
N PRO A 133 6.76 -0.78 9.51
CA PRO A 133 7.55 -1.54 10.48
C PRO A 133 8.64 -2.35 9.78
N GLY A 134 9.76 -1.69 9.49
CA GLY A 134 10.93 -2.25 8.83
C GLY A 134 11.55 -1.25 7.84
N GLU A 135 12.66 -1.63 7.23
CA GLU A 135 13.30 -0.81 6.20
C GLU A 135 12.79 -1.20 4.81
N LEU A 136 12.30 -0.21 4.05
CA LEU A 136 11.93 -0.35 2.64
C LEU A 136 13.03 0.32 1.80
N PRO A 137 13.85 -0.43 1.04
CA PRO A 137 14.92 0.17 0.24
C PRO A 137 14.35 1.04 -0.89
N ASP A 138 14.99 2.18 -1.13
CA ASP A 138 14.66 3.04 -2.28
C ASP A 138 15.20 2.41 -3.57
N ARG A 139 14.33 2.18 -4.56
CA ARG A 139 14.70 1.55 -5.84
C ARG A 139 15.39 2.50 -6.82
N LEU A 140 15.32 3.81 -6.58
CA LEU A 140 15.74 4.84 -7.54
C LEU A 140 17.18 5.28 -7.36
N VAL A 141 17.78 4.99 -6.21
CA VAL A 141 19.20 5.21 -5.97
C VAL A 141 20.01 4.02 -6.52
N ALA A 142 21.19 4.29 -7.09
CA ALA A 142 22.02 3.24 -7.68
C ALA A 142 22.45 2.17 -6.66
N GLU A 143 22.57 2.54 -5.38
CA GLU A 143 22.78 1.62 -4.25
C GLU A 143 21.54 0.73 -3.98
N GLY A 144 20.36 1.20 -4.38
CA GLY A 144 19.05 0.60 -4.15
C GLY A 144 18.84 -0.77 -4.80
N GLN A 145 19.48 -1.04 -5.94
CA GLN A 145 19.42 -2.38 -6.56
C GLN A 145 20.10 -3.44 -5.70
N ARG A 146 21.23 -3.09 -5.08
CA ARG A 146 21.95 -3.99 -4.17
C ARG A 146 21.14 -4.18 -2.89
N ASP A 147 20.60 -3.10 -2.34
CA ASP A 147 19.83 -3.15 -1.10
C ASP A 147 18.53 -3.92 -1.29
N MET A 148 17.88 -3.80 -2.45
CA MET A 148 16.73 -4.61 -2.82
C MET A 148 17.05 -6.12 -2.84
N LEU A 149 18.18 -6.52 -3.42
CA LEU A 149 18.60 -7.93 -3.40
C LEU A 149 18.90 -8.44 -1.98
N LEU A 150 19.48 -7.60 -1.12
CA LEU A 150 19.71 -7.93 0.28
C LEU A 150 18.39 -8.08 1.04
N THR A 151 17.45 -7.16 0.83
CA THR A 151 16.11 -7.18 1.41
C THR A 151 15.34 -8.44 1.01
N LEU A 152 15.33 -8.79 -0.29
CA LEU A 152 14.70 -10.02 -0.76
C LEU A 152 15.31 -11.29 -0.15
N ARG A 153 16.63 -11.33 0.06
CA ARG A 153 17.28 -12.44 0.76
C ARG A 153 16.85 -12.52 2.22
N THR A 154 16.75 -11.38 2.89
CA THR A 154 16.28 -11.29 4.27
C THR A 154 14.83 -11.77 4.38
N TRP A 155 13.95 -11.36 3.47
CA TRP A 155 12.56 -11.82 3.44
C TRP A 155 12.45 -13.31 3.15
N ALA A 156 13.27 -13.86 2.25
CA ALA A 156 13.31 -15.29 1.99
C ALA A 156 13.74 -16.11 3.22
N GLU A 157 14.73 -15.62 3.97
CA GLU A 157 15.15 -16.25 5.23
C GLU A 157 14.06 -16.13 6.32
N LEU A 158 13.40 -14.98 6.43
CA LEU A 158 12.26 -14.78 7.34
C LEU A 158 11.11 -15.75 7.02
N ALA A 159 10.73 -15.86 5.75
CA ALA A 159 9.72 -16.81 5.28
C ALA A 159 10.10 -18.24 5.64
N ARG A 160 11.35 -18.65 5.38
CA ARG A 160 11.83 -20.00 5.71
C ARG A 160 11.73 -20.31 7.20
N ARG A 161 12.09 -19.35 8.06
CA ARG A 161 11.97 -19.49 9.53
C ARG A 161 10.52 -19.64 9.99
N ALA A 162 9.58 -19.09 9.24
CA ALA A 162 8.15 -19.24 9.46
C ALA A 162 7.56 -20.51 8.81
N GLY A 163 8.39 -21.37 8.19
CA GLY A 163 7.94 -22.57 7.50
C GLY A 163 7.31 -22.32 6.12
N LEU A 164 7.63 -21.18 5.50
CA LEU A 164 7.13 -20.77 4.20
C LEU A 164 8.21 -20.84 3.11
N ASP A 165 7.75 -20.96 1.86
CA ASP A 165 8.54 -20.71 0.66
C ASP A 165 8.27 -19.30 0.13
N ILE A 166 9.32 -18.54 -0.21
CA ILE A 166 9.18 -17.15 -0.69
C ILE A 166 8.41 -17.03 -2.01
N GLY A 167 8.18 -18.14 -2.72
CA GLY A 167 7.39 -18.21 -3.94
C GLY A 167 5.96 -17.66 -3.80
N PHE A 168 5.43 -17.48 -2.59
CA PHE A 168 4.16 -16.76 -2.38
C PHE A 168 4.18 -15.31 -2.87
N LEU A 169 5.37 -14.71 -3.06
CA LEU A 169 5.53 -13.37 -3.66
C LEU A 169 5.41 -13.37 -5.19
N ALA A 170 5.57 -14.52 -5.84
CA ALA A 170 5.63 -14.61 -7.31
C ALA A 170 4.43 -13.99 -8.05
N PRO A 171 3.17 -14.06 -7.54
CA PRO A 171 2.05 -13.37 -8.18
C PRO A 171 2.23 -11.86 -8.28
N PHE A 172 2.80 -11.22 -7.26
CA PHE A 172 3.03 -9.76 -7.19
C PHE A 172 4.22 -9.33 -8.04
N MET A 173 5.23 -10.20 -8.17
CA MET A 173 6.42 -9.90 -8.98
C MET A 173 6.16 -9.97 -10.49
N LYS A 174 5.11 -10.68 -10.93
CA LYS A 174 4.74 -10.85 -12.35
C LYS A 174 3.73 -9.81 -12.83
N ALA A 175 3.05 -9.14 -11.90
CA ALA A 175 2.08 -8.10 -12.18
C ALA A 175 2.73 -6.69 -12.23
N ALA A 176 3.97 -6.57 -11.73
CA ALA A 176 4.78 -5.35 -11.72
C ALA A 176 5.67 -5.21 -12.96
#